data_AF-X1HFL3-F1
#
_entry.id   AF-X1HFL3-F1
#
_cell.length_a   1.000
_cell.length_b   1.000
_cell.length_c   1.000
_cell.angle_alpha   90.00
_cell.angle_beta   90.00
_cell.angle_gamma   90.00
#
_symmetry.space_group_name_H-M   'P 1'
#
loop_
_entity.id
_entity.type
_entity.pdbx_description
1 polymer ?
#
loop_
_entity_poly.entity_id
_entity_poly.type
_entity_poly.pdbx_seq_one_letter_code
_entity_poly.pdbx_strand_id
1 'polypeptide(L)'
;SATPEIGNCTFSDNLAGGYGGAIFCDWGSDPNIYNSIFDNCNKHAICEEDFSNAIIKYCLFNNNPDGDYGLWDTYTGQVTTTAGVDYDPTNREGDPLFEIGPLSDFYLNQTLSPAVDNGSDTAVSLGLDSYTTDAANAPDSGQVDIGYHYPDVTTVARYQLSTSVVEDEYGNTHGSISPTSGPYYAGTVVTLTATPDAGWLVKAWSGTDDDSSTAKTNSVVMNSDRTVTVEFKQPRNLIVAVGGGGDYYSNIQDALHDAEDGDTIWVYAGIYYGPQVQVNK
;
A
#
# COMPACT_ATOMS: atom_id res chain seq x y z
N SER A 1 -18.99 -22.75 -11.20
CA SER A 1 -18.49 -21.58 -11.92
C SER A 1 -19.05 -20.35 -11.25
N ALA A 2 -18.16 -19.44 -10.86
CA ALA A 2 -18.51 -18.12 -10.38
C ALA A 2 -18.32 -17.14 -11.55
N THR A 3 -19.23 -16.17 -11.69
CA THR A 3 -19.18 -15.16 -12.76
C THR A 3 -19.18 -13.76 -12.14
N PRO A 4 -18.11 -13.37 -11.44
CA PRO A 4 -18.06 -12.05 -10.81
C PRO A 4 -18.01 -10.95 -11.88
N GLU A 5 -18.66 -9.83 -11.58
CA GLU A 5 -18.63 -8.61 -12.41
C GLU A 5 -17.57 -7.66 -11.85
N ILE A 6 -16.60 -7.29 -12.67
CA ILE A 6 -15.49 -6.39 -12.31
C ILE A 6 -15.51 -5.24 -13.32
N GLY A 7 -16.15 -4.14 -12.93
CA GLY A 7 -16.38 -2.98 -13.78
C GLY A 7 -15.79 -1.71 -13.20
N ASN A 8 -15.33 -0.79 -14.06
CA ASN A 8 -14.97 0.58 -13.67
C ASN A 8 -13.92 0.63 -12.55
N CYS A 9 -12.85 -0.15 -12.73
CA CYS A 9 -11.76 -0.32 -11.77
C CYS A 9 -10.42 0.13 -12.35
N THR A 10 -9.48 0.51 -11.49
CA THR A 10 -8.08 0.74 -11.86
C THR A 10 -7.20 -0.21 -11.06
N PHE A 11 -6.49 -1.09 -11.75
CA PHE A 11 -5.47 -1.97 -11.20
C PHE A 11 -4.10 -1.44 -11.65
N SER A 12 -3.38 -0.80 -10.74
CA SER A 12 -2.04 -0.28 -11.02
C SER A 12 -1.02 -0.81 -10.02
N ASP A 13 0.20 -1.05 -10.48
CA ASP A 13 1.36 -1.48 -9.68
C ASP A 13 1.13 -2.78 -8.88
N ASN A 14 0.26 -3.67 -9.37
CA ASN A 14 0.01 -4.94 -8.69
C ASN A 14 1.12 -5.95 -9.01
N LEU A 15 1.80 -6.40 -7.95
CA LEU A 15 2.93 -7.32 -8.02
C LEU A 15 2.61 -8.65 -7.32
N ALA A 16 2.41 -9.70 -8.10
CA ALA A 16 2.22 -11.06 -7.62
C ALA A 16 3.54 -11.85 -7.65
N GLY A 17 3.67 -12.78 -6.70
CA GLY A 17 4.68 -13.84 -6.76
C GLY A 17 4.30 -14.99 -7.70
N GLY A 18 2.99 -15.15 -7.96
CA GLY A 18 2.39 -16.20 -8.79
C GLY A 18 2.00 -15.71 -10.19
N TYR A 19 0.74 -15.93 -10.57
CA TYR A 19 0.13 -15.47 -11.82
C TYR A 19 -0.98 -14.45 -11.54
N GLY A 20 -1.35 -13.65 -12.54
CA GLY A 20 -2.44 -12.70 -12.46
C GLY A 20 -2.10 -11.56 -11.51
N GLY A 21 -1.18 -10.68 -11.92
CA GLY A 21 -0.73 -9.53 -11.12
C GLY A 21 -1.89 -8.76 -10.53
N ALA A 22 -2.92 -8.48 -11.34
CA ALA A 22 -4.17 -7.91 -10.84
C ALA A 22 -5.24 -8.96 -10.58
N ILE A 23 -5.51 -9.85 -11.54
CA ILE A 23 -6.60 -10.82 -11.47
C ILE A 23 -6.09 -12.21 -11.85
N PHE A 24 -6.28 -13.17 -10.95
CA PHE A 24 -6.05 -14.58 -11.20
C PHE A 24 -7.38 -15.34 -11.11
N CYS A 25 -7.74 -16.06 -12.17
CA CYS A 25 -8.97 -16.86 -12.24
C CYS A 25 -8.63 -18.34 -12.20
N ASP A 26 -9.28 -19.06 -11.29
CA ASP A 26 -9.00 -20.47 -11.04
C ASP A 26 -10.28 -21.31 -11.06
N TRP A 27 -10.15 -22.57 -11.50
CA TRP A 27 -11.17 -23.63 -11.43
C TRP A 27 -12.55 -23.25 -12.02
N GLY A 28 -12.55 -22.64 -13.21
CA GLY A 28 -13.78 -22.27 -13.92
C GLY A 28 -14.50 -21.07 -13.29
N SER A 29 -13.72 -20.08 -12.85
CA SER A 29 -14.20 -18.74 -12.56
C SER A 29 -14.20 -17.94 -13.86
N ASP A 30 -15.37 -17.47 -14.28
CA ASP A 30 -15.58 -16.83 -15.58
C ASP A 30 -15.97 -15.35 -15.36
N PRO A 31 -15.03 -14.48 -14.98
CA PRO A 31 -15.35 -13.09 -14.66
C PRO A 31 -15.75 -12.30 -15.90
N ASN A 32 -16.67 -11.35 -15.71
CA ASN A 32 -16.95 -10.31 -16.69
C ASN A 32 -16.20 -9.05 -16.25
N ILE A 33 -15.13 -8.72 -16.97
CA ILE A 33 -14.23 -7.61 -16.71
C ILE A 33 -14.45 -6.53 -17.77
N TYR A 34 -14.78 -5.32 -17.33
CA TYR A 34 -15.07 -4.22 -18.25
C TYR A 34 -14.71 -2.84 -17.71
N ASN A 35 -14.56 -1.87 -18.61
CA ASN A 35 -14.27 -0.46 -18.30
C ASN A 35 -13.14 -0.30 -17.27
N SER A 36 -12.12 -1.15 -17.33
CA SER A 36 -11.09 -1.22 -16.29
C SER A 36 -9.69 -1.00 -16.86
N ILE A 37 -8.84 -0.33 -16.08
CA ILE A 37 -7.45 -0.08 -16.44
C ILE A 37 -6.55 -1.11 -15.76
N PHE A 38 -5.62 -1.67 -16.51
CA PHE A 38 -4.56 -2.56 -16.04
C PHE A 38 -3.21 -1.96 -16.42
N ASP A 39 -2.57 -1.36 -15.44
CA ASP A 39 -1.34 -0.58 -15.60
C ASP A 39 -0.21 -1.19 -14.75
N ASN A 40 0.93 -1.48 -15.36
CA ASN A 40 2.13 -1.96 -14.67
C ASN A 40 1.89 -3.18 -13.74
N CYS A 41 1.03 -4.12 -14.15
CA CYS A 41 0.75 -5.33 -13.40
C CYS A 41 1.67 -6.47 -13.87
N ASN A 42 2.46 -7.07 -12.97
CA ASN A 42 3.36 -8.16 -13.33
C ASN A 42 2.61 -9.49 -13.50
N LYS A 43 3.29 -10.54 -13.98
CA LYS A 43 2.74 -11.92 -14.03
C LYS A 43 1.43 -12.06 -14.80
N HIS A 44 1.35 -11.29 -15.88
CA HIS A 44 0.14 -10.99 -16.64
C HIS A 44 -0.86 -10.21 -15.81
N ALA A 45 -1.39 -9.11 -16.35
CA ALA A 45 -2.40 -8.34 -15.62
C ALA A 45 -3.60 -9.22 -15.23
N ILE A 46 -4.08 -10.01 -16.17
CA ILE A 46 -5.13 -11.02 -15.97
C ILE A 46 -4.56 -12.38 -16.36
N CYS A 47 -4.71 -13.38 -15.51
CA CYS A 47 -4.33 -14.75 -15.83
C CYS A 47 -5.42 -15.74 -15.46
N GLU A 48 -5.66 -16.71 -16.34
CA GLU A 48 -6.61 -17.79 -16.14
C GLU A 48 -5.90 -19.14 -16.07
N GLU A 49 -6.32 -19.99 -15.14
CA GLU A 49 -6.04 -21.42 -15.14
C GLU A 49 -7.11 -22.16 -15.95
N ASP A 50 -6.66 -23.19 -16.68
CA ASP A 50 -7.44 -24.20 -17.42
C ASP A 50 -8.99 -24.08 -17.38
N PHE A 51 -9.62 -24.06 -18.55
CA PHE A 51 -11.07 -24.11 -18.76
C PHE A 51 -11.88 -22.91 -18.22
N SER A 52 -11.23 -21.85 -17.72
CA SER A 52 -11.90 -20.58 -17.43
C SER A 52 -12.19 -19.81 -18.73
N ASN A 53 -13.20 -18.94 -18.71
CA ASN A 53 -13.66 -18.18 -19.86
C ASN A 53 -14.06 -16.76 -19.45
N ALA A 54 -13.09 -15.97 -18.98
CA ALA A 54 -13.27 -14.55 -18.75
C ALA A 54 -13.84 -13.84 -19.98
N ILE A 55 -14.56 -12.76 -19.74
CA ILE A 55 -14.95 -11.81 -20.77
C ILE A 55 -14.27 -10.50 -20.42
N ILE A 56 -13.36 -10.05 -21.28
CA ILE A 56 -12.53 -8.86 -21.03
C ILE A 56 -12.77 -7.86 -22.16
N LYS A 57 -13.53 -6.79 -21.87
CA LYS A 57 -13.99 -5.83 -22.89
C LYS A 57 -13.90 -4.39 -22.40
N TYR A 58 -13.65 -3.45 -23.30
CA TYR A 58 -13.54 -2.02 -22.95
C TYR A 58 -12.51 -1.77 -21.83
N CYS A 59 -11.45 -2.56 -21.78
CA CYS A 59 -10.34 -2.37 -20.84
C CYS A 59 -9.18 -1.64 -21.50
N LEU A 60 -8.38 -0.93 -20.70
CA LEU A 60 -7.13 -0.31 -21.13
C LEU A 60 -5.95 -1.05 -20.50
N PHE A 61 -4.98 -1.44 -21.32
CA PHE A 61 -3.77 -2.11 -20.87
C PHE A 61 -2.53 -1.24 -21.12
N ASN A 62 -1.65 -1.16 -20.12
CA ASN A 62 -0.42 -0.40 -20.22
C ASN A 62 0.72 -1.04 -19.43
N ASN A 63 1.90 -1.12 -20.04
CA ASN A 63 3.16 -1.48 -19.37
C ASN A 63 3.11 -2.76 -18.51
N ASN A 64 2.31 -3.76 -18.86
CA ASN A 64 2.28 -5.04 -18.14
C ASN A 64 3.45 -5.94 -18.61
N PRO A 65 4.53 -6.11 -17.81
CA PRO A 65 5.81 -6.60 -18.31
C PRO A 65 5.80 -8.06 -18.79
N ASP A 66 4.91 -8.89 -18.23
CA ASP A 66 4.76 -10.30 -18.61
C ASP A 66 3.63 -10.53 -19.64
N GLY A 67 2.84 -9.49 -19.94
CA GLY A 67 1.70 -9.52 -20.88
C GLY A 67 0.39 -9.02 -20.24
N ASP A 68 -0.64 -8.86 -21.06
CA ASP A 68 -1.95 -8.40 -20.58
C ASP A 68 -2.79 -9.57 -20.07
N TYR A 69 -2.96 -10.57 -20.93
CA TYR A 69 -3.73 -11.77 -20.66
C TYR A 69 -2.86 -13.02 -20.76
N GLY A 70 -2.93 -13.88 -19.75
CA GLY A 70 -2.25 -15.17 -19.70
C GLY A 70 -3.26 -16.32 -19.55
N LEU A 71 -3.05 -17.41 -20.30
CA LEU A 71 -3.74 -18.68 -20.08
C LEU A 71 -2.71 -19.72 -19.62
N TRP A 72 -2.79 -20.13 -18.36
CA TRP A 72 -1.94 -21.13 -17.73
C TRP A 72 -2.48 -22.54 -17.96
N ASP A 73 -1.67 -23.36 -18.62
CA ASP A 73 -1.93 -24.79 -18.83
C ASP A 73 -1.28 -25.59 -17.69
N THR A 74 -2.10 -26.20 -16.83
CA THR A 74 -1.59 -26.93 -15.65
C THR A 74 -0.90 -28.25 -16.01
N TYR A 75 -1.17 -28.80 -17.19
CA TYR A 75 -0.59 -30.04 -17.66
C TYR A 75 0.82 -29.82 -18.21
N THR A 76 1.02 -28.75 -18.99
CA THR A 76 2.33 -28.43 -19.58
C THR A 76 3.17 -27.49 -18.73
N GLY A 77 2.55 -26.76 -17.80
CA GLY A 77 3.19 -25.73 -17.00
C GLY A 77 3.68 -24.56 -17.88
N GLN A 78 2.91 -24.18 -18.90
CA GLN A 78 3.21 -23.08 -19.81
C GLN A 78 2.09 -22.03 -19.78
N VAL A 79 2.44 -20.76 -19.96
CA VAL A 79 1.48 -19.67 -20.14
C VAL A 79 1.41 -19.29 -21.63
N THR A 80 0.21 -19.24 -22.19
CA THR A 80 -0.03 -18.59 -23.47
C THR A 80 -0.39 -17.13 -23.24
N THR A 81 0.37 -16.20 -23.83
CA THR A 81 0.14 -14.76 -23.70
C THR A 81 -0.69 -14.23 -24.87
N THR A 82 -1.66 -13.35 -24.59
CA THR A 82 -2.43 -12.59 -25.59
C THR A 82 -2.48 -11.12 -25.17
N ALA A 83 -2.27 -10.20 -26.11
CA ALA A 83 -2.44 -8.78 -25.86
C ALA A 83 -3.93 -8.45 -25.69
N GLY A 84 -4.27 -7.47 -24.86
CA GLY A 84 -5.68 -7.15 -24.56
C GLY A 84 -6.50 -6.81 -25.81
N VAL A 85 -5.90 -6.07 -26.75
CA VAL A 85 -6.51 -5.69 -28.04
C VAL A 85 -6.72 -6.86 -28.99
N ASP A 86 -5.88 -7.90 -28.90
CA ASP A 86 -6.01 -9.12 -29.69
C ASP A 86 -7.02 -10.09 -29.06
N TYR A 87 -7.22 -9.99 -27.74
CA TYR A 87 -8.24 -10.75 -27.00
C TYR A 87 -9.66 -10.29 -27.36
N ASP A 88 -9.90 -8.98 -27.37
CA ASP A 88 -11.17 -8.39 -27.83
C ASP A 88 -10.94 -6.98 -28.43
N PRO A 89 -11.52 -6.65 -29.61
CA PRO A 89 -11.28 -5.38 -30.29
C PRO A 89 -11.88 -4.14 -29.58
N THR A 90 -12.71 -4.34 -28.54
CA THR A 90 -13.19 -3.24 -27.69
C THR A 90 -12.14 -2.77 -26.70
N ASN A 91 -11.11 -3.58 -26.42
CA ASN A 91 -10.01 -3.18 -25.56
C ASN A 91 -9.10 -2.15 -26.24
N ARG A 92 -8.30 -1.47 -25.41
CA ARG A 92 -7.37 -0.42 -25.78
C ARG A 92 -6.00 -0.70 -25.16
N GLU A 93 -4.97 -0.14 -25.77
CA GLU A 93 -3.60 -0.16 -25.28
C GLU A 93 -3.08 1.27 -25.23
N GLY A 94 -2.30 1.59 -24.20
CA GLY A 94 -1.61 2.87 -24.08
C GLY A 94 -1.60 3.42 -22.66
N ASP A 95 -0.72 4.38 -22.43
CA ASP A 95 -0.57 5.07 -21.14
C ASP A 95 -1.91 5.72 -20.72
N PRO A 96 -2.47 5.37 -19.55
CA PRO A 96 -3.68 6.02 -19.04
C PRO A 96 -3.52 7.52 -18.79
N LEU A 97 -2.28 8.01 -18.74
CA LEU A 97 -1.93 9.41 -18.49
C LEU A 97 -2.59 9.91 -17.19
N PHE A 98 -2.28 9.21 -16.11
CA PHE A 98 -2.81 9.54 -14.80
C PHE A 98 -2.34 10.92 -14.31
N GLU A 99 -3.25 11.63 -13.64
CA GLU A 99 -3.02 12.92 -12.99
C GLU A 99 -3.32 12.82 -11.49
N ILE A 100 -2.56 13.59 -10.70
CA ILE A 100 -2.80 13.75 -9.27
C ILE A 100 -4.08 14.57 -9.10
N GLY A 101 -5.10 13.97 -8.52
CA GLY A 101 -6.37 14.63 -8.23
C GLY A 101 -6.71 14.65 -6.74
N PRO A 102 -7.92 15.11 -6.38
CA PRO A 102 -8.25 15.42 -5.00
C PRO A 102 -8.30 14.22 -4.04
N LEU A 103 -8.63 13.03 -4.53
CA LEU A 103 -8.79 11.83 -3.70
C LEU A 103 -7.70 10.77 -3.90
N SER A 104 -6.90 10.87 -4.96
CA SER A 104 -6.02 9.81 -5.46
C SER A 104 -5.13 10.33 -6.60
N ASP A 105 -4.14 9.53 -6.98
CA ASP A 105 -3.22 9.81 -8.09
C ASP A 105 -3.67 9.18 -9.43
N PHE A 106 -4.86 8.57 -9.47
CA PHE A 106 -5.38 7.87 -10.65
C PHE A 106 -6.58 8.58 -11.30
N TYR A 107 -6.52 9.90 -11.46
CA TYR A 107 -7.44 10.65 -12.32
C TYR A 107 -6.91 10.64 -13.76
N LEU A 108 -7.76 10.81 -14.76
CA LEU A 108 -7.35 10.76 -16.17
C LEU A 108 -7.06 12.17 -16.70
N ASN A 109 -5.98 12.31 -17.48
CA ASN A 109 -5.84 13.47 -18.34
C ASN A 109 -6.95 13.49 -19.39
N GLN A 110 -7.96 14.34 -19.17
CA GLN A 110 -9.19 14.43 -19.96
C GLN A 110 -8.98 14.80 -21.44
N THR A 111 -7.78 15.24 -21.83
CA THR A 111 -7.48 15.65 -23.21
C THR A 111 -6.74 14.58 -24.00
N LEU A 112 -5.87 13.82 -23.33
CA LEU A 112 -4.88 12.96 -23.99
C LEU A 112 -5.06 11.48 -23.67
N SER A 113 -5.70 11.14 -22.56
CA SER A 113 -5.81 9.74 -22.12
C SER A 113 -6.61 8.89 -23.12
N PRO A 114 -6.12 7.70 -23.51
CA PRO A 114 -6.87 6.76 -24.34
C PRO A 114 -8.06 6.12 -23.61
N ALA A 115 -8.16 6.31 -22.28
CA ALA A 115 -9.28 5.82 -21.48
C ALA A 115 -10.53 6.72 -21.59
N VAL A 116 -10.37 7.99 -21.95
CA VAL A 116 -11.46 8.98 -21.97
C VAL A 116 -12.44 8.67 -23.09
N ASP A 117 -13.74 8.70 -22.80
CA ASP A 117 -14.86 8.44 -23.72
C ASP A 117 -14.77 7.09 -24.48
N ASN A 118 -14.09 6.08 -23.92
CA ASN A 118 -13.84 4.80 -24.59
C ASN A 118 -14.48 3.58 -23.90
N GLY A 119 -15.27 3.77 -22.86
CA GLY A 119 -15.95 2.70 -22.14
C GLY A 119 -17.19 2.15 -22.84
N SER A 120 -17.92 1.27 -22.16
CA SER A 120 -18.92 0.39 -22.76
C SER A 120 -20.25 1.05 -23.17
N ASP A 121 -20.67 2.10 -22.48
CA ASP A 121 -21.95 2.79 -22.67
C ASP A 121 -21.84 4.23 -22.13
N THR A 122 -22.95 4.98 -22.10
CA THR A 122 -23.00 6.32 -21.53
C THR A 122 -22.91 6.30 -20.00
N ALA A 123 -22.32 7.35 -19.41
CA ALA A 123 -22.22 7.51 -17.96
C ALA A 123 -23.59 7.42 -17.27
N VAL A 124 -24.63 8.02 -17.87
CA VAL A 124 -26.02 7.97 -17.36
C VAL A 124 -26.58 6.54 -17.41
N SER A 125 -26.36 5.79 -18.49
CA SER A 125 -26.81 4.39 -18.59
C SER A 125 -26.21 3.51 -17.49
N LEU A 126 -24.98 3.80 -17.09
CA LEU A 126 -24.24 3.04 -16.08
C LEU A 126 -24.40 3.61 -14.65
N GLY A 127 -25.10 4.74 -14.48
CA GLY A 127 -25.27 5.42 -13.19
C GLY A 127 -23.99 6.06 -12.65
N LEU A 128 -23.08 6.45 -13.54
CA LEU A 128 -21.79 7.07 -13.23
C LEU A 128 -21.78 8.59 -13.48
N ASP A 129 -22.90 9.18 -13.90
CA ASP A 129 -23.03 10.61 -14.23
C ASP A 129 -22.91 11.57 -13.03
N SER A 130 -22.84 11.04 -11.81
CA SER A 130 -22.52 11.79 -10.58
C SER A 130 -21.09 11.58 -10.08
N TYR A 131 -20.29 10.79 -10.80
CA TYR A 131 -18.89 10.49 -10.49
C TYR A 131 -17.98 11.21 -11.48
N THR A 132 -16.67 11.10 -11.29
CA THR A 132 -15.68 11.80 -12.10
C THR A 132 -14.39 11.01 -12.24
N THR A 133 -13.80 11.00 -13.42
CA THR A 133 -12.38 10.64 -13.66
C THR A 133 -11.48 11.88 -13.79
N ASP A 134 -12.04 13.09 -13.75
CA ASP A 134 -11.36 14.36 -13.97
C ASP A 134 -10.77 14.92 -12.66
N ALA A 135 -9.48 15.25 -12.65
CA ALA A 135 -8.83 15.88 -11.50
C ALA A 135 -9.42 17.27 -11.15
N ALA A 136 -10.10 17.93 -12.10
CA ALA A 136 -10.88 19.15 -11.88
C ALA A 136 -12.28 18.91 -11.31
N ASN A 137 -12.66 17.64 -11.03
CA ASN A 137 -13.93 17.23 -10.43
C ASN A 137 -15.16 17.55 -11.31
N ALA A 138 -14.99 17.53 -12.64
CA ALA A 138 -16.11 17.62 -13.58
C ALA A 138 -16.83 16.26 -13.65
N PRO A 139 -18.16 16.19 -13.48
CA PRO A 139 -18.87 14.93 -13.57
C PRO A 139 -18.79 14.30 -14.96
N ASP A 140 -18.75 12.97 -14.97
CA ASP A 140 -18.75 12.16 -16.17
C ASP A 140 -20.01 12.41 -17.01
N SER A 141 -19.82 12.52 -18.32
CA SER A 141 -20.90 12.82 -19.26
C SER A 141 -20.64 12.18 -20.61
N GLY A 142 -21.69 11.89 -21.38
CA GLY A 142 -21.50 11.22 -22.66
C GLY A 142 -21.08 9.77 -22.48
N GLN A 143 -20.11 9.30 -23.28
CA GLN A 143 -19.59 7.94 -23.17
C GLN A 143 -18.74 7.84 -21.89
N VAL A 144 -18.87 6.74 -21.15
CA VAL A 144 -18.11 6.59 -19.91
C VAL A 144 -16.61 6.44 -20.18
N ASP A 145 -15.79 6.94 -19.27
CA ASP A 145 -14.36 6.67 -19.26
C ASP A 145 -14.05 5.25 -18.77
N ILE A 146 -12.95 4.68 -19.26
CA ILE A 146 -12.38 3.43 -18.74
C ILE A 146 -11.60 3.76 -17.46
N GLY A 147 -11.81 3.00 -16.38
CA GLY A 147 -11.08 3.15 -15.11
C GLY A 147 -12.00 3.37 -13.91
N TYR A 148 -11.41 3.77 -12.78
CA TYR A 148 -12.14 4.08 -11.55
C TYR A 148 -12.74 5.49 -11.56
N HIS A 149 -14.00 5.59 -11.13
CA HIS A 149 -14.78 6.82 -11.09
C HIS A 149 -14.92 7.30 -9.64
N TYR A 150 -14.41 8.49 -9.36
CA TYR A 150 -14.41 9.08 -8.02
C TYR A 150 -15.75 9.75 -7.71
N PRO A 151 -16.24 9.71 -6.46
CA PRO A 151 -17.37 10.54 -6.07
C PRO A 151 -17.00 12.02 -6.16
N ASP A 152 -18.00 12.88 -6.34
CA ASP A 152 -17.82 14.34 -6.21
C ASP A 152 -17.14 14.67 -4.88
N VAL A 153 -15.93 15.23 -4.95
CA VAL A 153 -15.08 15.53 -3.80
C VAL A 153 -15.77 16.46 -2.80
N THR A 154 -16.71 17.30 -3.24
CA THR A 154 -17.46 18.21 -2.37
C THR A 154 -18.43 17.48 -1.44
N THR A 155 -18.76 16.22 -1.75
CA THR A 155 -19.64 15.36 -0.96
C THR A 155 -18.87 14.40 -0.05
N VAL A 156 -17.55 14.25 -0.26
CA VAL A 156 -16.71 13.34 0.53
C VAL A 156 -16.40 13.96 1.89
N ALA A 157 -16.67 13.20 2.96
CA ALA A 157 -16.37 13.63 4.31
C ALA A 157 -14.86 13.88 4.51
N ARG A 158 -14.53 14.82 5.39
CA ARG A 158 -13.16 15.10 5.81
C ARG A 158 -13.01 14.88 7.30
N TYR A 159 -11.89 14.29 7.70
CA TYR A 159 -11.55 14.02 9.08
C TYR A 159 -10.23 14.70 9.47
N GLN A 160 -10.14 15.12 10.72
CA GLN A 160 -8.95 15.78 11.25
C GLN A 160 -7.93 14.75 11.74
N LEU A 161 -6.70 14.83 11.26
CA LEU A 161 -5.54 14.18 11.86
C LEU A 161 -4.87 15.18 12.79
N SER A 162 -4.78 14.84 14.07
CA SER A 162 -3.97 15.54 15.06
C SER A 162 -2.74 14.70 15.36
N THR A 163 -1.54 15.26 15.20
CA THR A 163 -0.30 14.55 15.58
C THR A 163 0.50 15.34 16.60
N SER A 164 1.17 14.63 17.50
CA SER A 164 2.07 15.23 18.48
C SER A 164 3.19 14.27 18.87
N VAL A 165 4.26 14.83 19.43
CA VAL A 165 5.33 14.03 20.05
C VAL A 165 5.10 14.00 21.56
N VAL A 166 5.27 12.84 22.18
CA VAL A 166 5.18 12.70 23.64
C VAL A 166 6.38 13.38 24.29
N GLU A 167 6.11 14.27 25.25
CA GLU A 167 7.15 14.96 26.04
C GLU A 167 7.71 14.05 27.14
N ASP A 168 9.00 14.18 27.43
CA ASP A 168 9.63 13.57 28.61
C ASP A 168 9.24 14.30 29.91
N GLU A 169 9.76 13.83 31.05
CA GLU A 169 9.50 14.42 32.37
C GLU A 169 9.96 15.89 32.51
N TYR A 170 10.77 16.39 31.56
CA TYR A 170 11.29 17.75 31.51
C TYR A 170 10.63 18.61 30.41
N GLY A 171 9.65 18.08 29.66
CA GLY A 171 8.95 18.79 28.59
C GLY A 171 9.68 18.79 27.24
N ASN A 172 10.63 17.87 27.00
CA ASN A 172 11.34 17.76 25.72
C ASN A 172 10.76 16.63 24.85
N THR A 173 10.75 16.81 23.52
CA THR A 173 10.15 15.86 22.57
C THR A 173 11.14 14.93 21.86
N HIS A 174 12.44 15.27 21.81
CA HIS A 174 13.52 14.43 21.26
C HIS A 174 13.36 13.93 19.82
N GLY A 175 12.57 14.66 19.04
CA GLY A 175 12.30 14.38 17.65
C GLY A 175 11.07 15.12 17.16
N SER A 176 10.64 14.74 15.96
CA SER A 176 9.48 15.31 15.27
C SER A 176 8.68 14.25 14.52
N ILE A 177 7.45 14.59 14.19
CA ILE A 177 6.50 13.79 13.41
C ILE A 177 5.98 14.60 12.22
N SER A 178 5.84 13.96 11.07
CA SER A 178 5.26 14.53 9.85
C SER A 178 4.25 13.56 9.24
N PRO A 179 3.13 14.04 8.67
CA PRO A 179 2.64 15.42 8.69
C PRO A 179 2.20 15.87 10.09
N THR A 180 2.28 17.16 10.40
CA THR A 180 2.07 17.68 11.77
C THR A 180 0.62 17.68 12.22
N SER A 181 -0.36 18.03 11.37
CA SER A 181 -1.82 17.89 11.58
C SER A 181 -2.56 18.43 10.35
N GLY A 182 -3.78 17.98 10.11
CA GLY A 182 -4.63 18.59 9.09
C GLY A 182 -5.86 17.77 8.71
N PRO A 183 -6.75 18.35 7.88
CA PRO A 183 -7.91 17.64 7.37
C PRO A 183 -7.56 16.76 6.18
N TYR A 184 -8.01 15.52 6.21
CA TYR A 184 -7.87 14.53 5.12
C TYR A 184 -9.24 14.03 4.68
N TYR A 185 -9.38 13.59 3.43
CA TYR A 185 -10.62 12.96 2.98
C TYR A 185 -10.79 11.59 3.63
N ALA A 186 -12.05 11.15 3.74
CA ALA A 186 -12.38 9.83 4.23
C ALA A 186 -11.72 8.74 3.38
N GLY A 187 -11.08 7.77 4.02
CA GLY A 187 -10.39 6.65 3.37
C GLY A 187 -8.94 6.95 2.96
N THR A 188 -8.47 8.20 3.04
CA THR A 188 -7.05 8.51 2.81
C THR A 188 -6.16 7.75 3.78
N VAL A 189 -5.13 7.07 3.26
CA VAL A 189 -4.05 6.48 4.04
C VAL A 189 -2.95 7.52 4.18
N VAL A 190 -2.72 8.00 5.40
CA VAL A 190 -1.68 9.00 5.67
C VAL A 190 -0.42 8.29 6.16
N THR A 191 0.67 8.39 5.39
CA THR A 191 1.99 7.92 5.81
C THR A 191 2.60 8.91 6.80
N LEU A 192 2.93 8.43 7.99
CA LEU A 192 3.55 9.17 9.07
C LEU A 192 5.05 8.88 9.09
N THR A 193 5.87 9.91 9.31
CA THR A 193 7.32 9.78 9.43
C THR A 193 7.78 10.44 10.73
N ALA A 194 8.40 9.64 11.60
CA ALA A 194 9.11 10.11 12.76
C ALA A 194 10.57 10.40 12.42
N THR A 195 11.05 11.58 12.82
CA THR A 195 12.46 11.98 12.72
C THR A 195 13.00 12.14 14.14
N PRO A 196 13.62 11.09 14.72
CA PRO A 196 14.30 11.20 16.01
C PRO A 196 15.46 12.20 15.95
N ASP A 197 15.72 12.86 17.07
CA ASP A 197 16.95 13.63 17.25
C ASP A 197 18.18 12.71 17.25
N ALA A 198 19.37 13.30 17.09
CA ALA A 198 20.62 12.55 17.09
C ALA A 198 20.78 11.73 18.39
N GLY A 199 20.96 10.42 18.25
CA GLY A 199 21.10 9.49 19.38
C GLY A 199 19.78 8.96 19.94
N TRP A 200 18.64 9.32 19.35
CA TRP A 200 17.31 8.83 19.74
C TRP A 200 16.75 7.85 18.71
N LEU A 201 15.85 6.98 19.17
CA LEU A 201 15.09 6.03 18.36
C LEU A 201 13.60 6.18 18.65
N VAL A 202 12.76 5.74 17.71
CA VAL A 202 11.32 5.61 17.96
C VAL A 202 11.12 4.54 19.03
N LYS A 203 10.43 4.90 20.11
CA LYS A 203 10.07 4.01 21.19
C LYS A 203 8.72 3.34 20.93
N ALA A 204 7.71 4.14 20.59
CA ALA A 204 6.36 3.67 20.37
C ALA A 204 5.55 4.67 19.53
N TRP A 205 4.60 4.13 18.78
CA TRP A 205 3.49 4.87 18.18
C TRP A 205 2.21 4.63 18.99
N SER A 206 1.27 5.56 18.91
CA SER A 206 -0.10 5.36 19.41
C SER A 206 -1.09 5.99 18.44
N GLY A 207 -2.22 5.31 18.20
CA GLY A 207 -3.29 5.79 17.33
C GLY A 207 -3.05 5.60 15.83
N THR A 208 -2.08 4.76 15.48
CA THR A 208 -1.72 4.39 14.10
C THR A 208 -2.37 3.06 13.70
N ASP A 209 -2.09 2.59 12.47
CA ASP A 209 -2.53 1.27 12.00
C ASP A 209 -1.70 0.12 12.63
N ASP A 210 -0.48 0.39 13.08
CA ASP A 210 0.37 -0.55 13.82
C ASP A 210 1.12 0.13 14.98
N ASP A 211 0.46 0.20 16.15
CA ASP A 211 1.05 0.78 17.37
C ASP A 211 2.18 -0.08 17.98
N SER A 212 2.41 -1.30 17.47
CA SER A 212 3.51 -2.16 17.92
C SER A 212 4.83 -1.90 17.19
N SER A 213 4.79 -1.15 16.08
CA SER A 213 5.97 -0.82 15.30
C SER A 213 6.91 0.13 16.03
N THR A 214 8.21 -0.08 15.87
CA THR A 214 9.28 0.86 16.25
C THR A 214 9.99 1.45 15.02
N ALA A 215 9.43 1.25 13.82
CA ALA A 215 9.97 1.84 12.60
C ALA A 215 9.79 3.36 12.59
N LYS A 216 10.62 4.04 11.80
CA LYS A 216 10.52 5.49 11.57
C LYS A 216 9.29 5.88 10.76
N THR A 217 8.61 4.92 10.15
CA THR A 217 7.40 5.13 9.34
C THR A 217 6.26 4.29 9.87
N ASN A 218 5.06 4.86 9.84
CA ASN A 218 3.80 4.20 10.16
C ASN A 218 2.69 4.76 9.26
N SER A 219 1.47 4.25 9.35
CA SER A 219 0.32 4.77 8.61
C SER A 219 -0.89 4.96 9.51
N VAL A 220 -1.84 5.77 9.04
CA VAL A 220 -3.18 5.84 9.63
C VAL A 220 -4.22 5.97 8.53
N VAL A 221 -5.26 5.13 8.57
CA VAL A 221 -6.44 5.28 7.71
C VAL A 221 -7.43 6.28 8.30
N MET A 222 -7.77 7.31 7.53
CA MET A 222 -8.67 8.40 7.93
C MET A 222 -10.15 8.03 7.75
N ASN A 223 -10.70 7.26 8.68
CA ASN A 223 -12.11 6.85 8.74
C ASN A 223 -12.94 7.59 9.82
N SER A 224 -12.27 8.35 10.67
CA SER A 224 -12.80 9.27 11.66
C SER A 224 -11.73 10.32 11.96
N ASP A 225 -12.02 11.30 12.82
CA ASP A 225 -10.94 12.09 13.42
C ASP A 225 -9.95 11.15 14.12
N ARG A 226 -8.65 11.44 13.96
CA ARG A 226 -7.55 10.63 14.47
C ARG A 226 -6.61 11.47 15.31
N THR A 227 -6.10 10.89 16.39
CA THR A 227 -5.03 11.46 17.20
C THR A 227 -3.88 10.47 17.23
N VAL A 228 -2.72 10.89 16.76
CA VAL A 228 -1.50 10.08 16.68
C VAL A 228 -0.44 10.70 17.56
N THR A 229 0.25 9.86 18.34
CA THR A 229 1.44 10.29 19.07
C THR A 229 2.63 9.40 18.74
N VAL A 230 3.83 9.98 18.74
CA VAL A 230 5.09 9.24 18.71
C VAL A 230 5.90 9.56 19.96
N GLU A 231 6.51 8.54 20.55
CA GLU A 231 7.44 8.65 21.67
C GLU A 231 8.84 8.22 21.21
N PHE A 232 9.88 8.87 21.73
CA PHE A 232 11.27 8.54 21.45
C PHE A 232 11.99 8.03 22.71
N LYS A 233 13.02 7.20 22.53
CA LYS A 233 13.91 6.73 23.59
C LYS A 233 15.38 6.90 23.21
N GLN A 234 16.24 7.03 24.21
CA GLN A 234 17.68 6.86 24.04
C GLN A 234 18.03 5.38 24.19
N PRO A 235 18.87 4.83 23.29
CA PRO A 235 19.49 3.55 23.53
C PRO A 235 20.40 3.58 24.76
N ARG A 236 20.49 2.45 25.44
CA ARG A 236 21.28 2.25 26.66
C ARG A 236 22.62 1.61 26.32
N ASN A 237 23.62 1.93 27.14
CA ASN A 237 24.87 1.16 27.19
C ASN A 237 24.79 0.18 28.36
N LEU A 238 24.64 -1.11 28.07
CA LEU A 238 24.63 -2.16 29.07
C LEU A 238 26.05 -2.65 29.29
N ILE A 239 26.53 -2.64 30.54
CA ILE A 239 27.92 -2.97 30.86
C ILE A 239 27.97 -4.33 31.56
N VAL A 240 28.83 -5.23 31.05
CA VAL A 240 29.12 -6.55 31.63
C VAL A 240 30.52 -6.52 32.25
N ALA A 241 30.62 -6.85 33.54
CA ALA A 241 31.87 -6.81 34.30
C ALA A 241 32.05 -8.03 35.23
N VAL A 242 33.30 -8.50 35.39
CA VAL A 242 33.61 -9.66 36.24
C VAL A 242 33.17 -9.42 37.68
N GLY A 243 32.36 -10.34 38.21
CA GLY A 243 31.81 -10.29 39.57
C GLY A 243 30.46 -9.58 39.70
N GLY A 244 30.05 -8.78 38.70
CA GLY A 244 28.80 -8.00 38.73
C GLY A 244 28.70 -7.01 39.90
N GLY A 245 27.67 -6.15 39.87
CA GLY A 245 27.33 -5.25 40.99
C GLY A 245 27.06 -3.82 40.57
N GLY A 246 26.20 -3.13 41.33
CA GLY A 246 25.65 -1.83 40.94
C GLY A 246 24.79 -1.97 39.68
N ASP A 247 25.07 -1.14 38.68
CA ASP A 247 24.36 -1.11 37.39
C ASP A 247 24.97 -2.06 36.33
N TYR A 248 25.89 -2.96 36.72
CA TYR A 248 26.60 -3.85 35.80
C TYR A 248 26.11 -5.29 35.85
N TYR A 249 25.96 -5.88 34.66
CA TYR A 249 25.65 -7.29 34.48
C TYR A 249 26.85 -8.17 34.82
N SER A 250 26.58 -9.29 35.51
CA SER A 250 27.60 -10.29 35.86
C SER A 250 27.95 -11.23 34.69
N ASN A 251 27.07 -11.32 33.68
CA ASN A 251 27.23 -12.16 32.50
C ASN A 251 26.52 -11.54 31.28
N ILE A 252 26.93 -11.99 30.09
CA ILE A 252 26.43 -11.46 28.81
C ILE A 252 24.98 -11.87 28.50
N GLN A 253 24.51 -13.02 28.99
CA GLN A 253 23.17 -13.51 28.68
C GLN A 253 22.10 -12.62 29.32
N ASP A 254 22.31 -12.18 30.56
CA ASP A 254 21.39 -11.27 31.25
C ASP A 254 21.34 -9.91 30.55
N ALA A 255 22.49 -9.36 30.16
CA ALA A 255 22.56 -8.13 29.38
C ALA A 255 21.84 -8.26 28.04
N LEU A 256 21.99 -9.41 27.36
CA LEU A 256 21.31 -9.69 26.10
C LEU A 256 19.79 -9.81 26.27
N HIS A 257 19.33 -10.45 27.35
CA HIS A 257 17.91 -10.54 27.67
C HIS A 257 17.30 -9.17 27.95
N ASP A 258 18.00 -8.31 28.71
CA ASP A 258 17.53 -6.96 29.02
C ASP A 258 17.63 -5.98 27.83
N ALA A 259 18.59 -6.18 26.91
CA ALA A 259 18.81 -5.28 25.79
C ALA A 259 17.56 -5.09 24.93
N GLU A 260 17.25 -3.84 24.61
CA GLU A 260 16.25 -3.46 23.63
C GLU A 260 16.91 -3.09 22.30
N ASP A 261 16.11 -2.92 21.25
CA ASP A 261 16.62 -2.45 19.96
C ASP A 261 17.39 -1.13 20.11
N GLY A 262 18.57 -1.08 19.48
CA GLY A 262 19.53 0.02 19.56
C GLY A 262 20.50 -0.01 20.74
N ASP A 263 20.24 -0.78 21.81
CA ASP A 263 21.14 -0.84 22.97
C ASP A 263 22.50 -1.42 22.57
N THR A 264 23.57 -0.95 23.22
CA THR A 264 24.92 -1.46 23.03
C THR A 264 25.40 -2.19 24.28
N ILE A 265 25.89 -3.41 24.11
CA ILE A 265 26.47 -4.20 25.20
C ILE A 265 27.99 -4.05 25.19
N TRP A 266 28.55 -3.50 26.26
CA TRP A 266 29.98 -3.35 26.50
C TRP A 266 30.45 -4.43 27.47
N VAL A 267 31.44 -5.23 27.07
CA VAL A 267 32.01 -6.28 27.92
C VAL A 267 33.43 -5.92 28.31
N TYR A 268 33.69 -5.75 29.61
CA TYR A 268 35.05 -5.51 30.09
C TYR A 268 35.91 -6.77 29.99
N ALA A 269 37.22 -6.61 29.84
CA ALA A 269 38.13 -7.75 29.75
C ALA A 269 38.11 -8.57 31.05
N GLY A 270 38.06 -9.90 30.92
CA GLY A 270 38.01 -10.80 32.06
C GLY A 270 37.57 -12.22 31.70
N ILE A 271 37.47 -13.07 32.71
CA ILE A 271 36.93 -14.43 32.59
C ILE A 271 35.51 -14.43 33.15
N TYR A 272 34.56 -14.78 32.29
CA TYR A 272 33.14 -14.86 32.63
C TYR A 272 32.71 -16.31 32.67
N TYR A 273 31.97 -16.68 33.71
CA TYR A 273 31.36 -18.00 33.86
C TYR A 273 29.85 -17.85 33.72
N GLY A 274 29.24 -18.63 32.83
CA GLY A 274 27.80 -18.54 32.57
C GLY A 274 27.32 -19.66 31.64
N PRO A 275 25.99 -19.79 31.47
CA PRO A 275 25.42 -20.72 30.50
C PRO A 275 25.88 -20.36 29.07
N GLN A 276 25.70 -21.30 28.13
CA GLN A 276 25.90 -21.04 26.70
C GLN A 276 25.08 -19.81 26.27
N VAL A 277 25.67 -18.96 25.43
CA VAL A 277 24.97 -17.80 24.86
C VAL A 277 23.82 -18.31 23.98
N GLN A 278 22.61 -17.87 24.28
CA GLN A 278 21.44 -18.14 23.45
C GLN A 278 20.95 -16.84 22.82
N VAL A 279 20.90 -16.81 21.49
CA VAL A 279 20.55 -15.62 20.69
C VAL A 279 19.15 -15.76 20.07
N ASN A 280 18.20 -16.30 20.85
CA ASN A 280 16.83 -16.46 20.41
C ASN A 280 16.01 -15.25 20.89
N LYS A 281 16.09 -14.14 20.17
CA LYS A 281 15.09 -13.07 20.19
C LYS A 281 14.41 -13.01 18.84
#